data_AF-D8UCC0-F1
#
_entry.id   AF-D8UCC0-F1
#
_cell.length_a   1.000
_cell.length_b   1.000
_cell.length_c   1.000
_cell.angle_alpha   90.00
_cell.angle_beta   90.00
_cell.angle_gamma   90.00
#
_symmetry.space_group_name_H-M   'P 1'
#
loop_
_entity.id
_entity.type
_entity.pdbx_description
1 polymer ?
#
loop_
_entity_poly.entity_id
_entity_poly.type
_entity_poly.pdbx_seq_one_letter_code
_entity_poly.pdbx_strand_id
1 'polypeptide(L)'
;VTCTTDVTHITDITRNTDVNRTTDVTRTTDVTRTTDVTRITDVTCITDVTRTTDVTCIMDVTRTTDVTRITDVTRITDVTCTTDVTRTTDVTRTTDVTRTTDVTRITDVTCITDVTRITDVTRTTDVTHMTDVT
;
A
#
# COMPACT_ATOMS: atom_id res chain seq x y z
N VAL A 1 11.45 -16.53 0.97
CA VAL A 1 10.26 -16.82 1.83
C VAL A 1 10.52 -16.42 3.26
N THR A 2 10.24 -15.16 3.60
CA THR A 2 10.25 -14.70 5.00
C THR A 2 8.82 -14.72 5.55
N CYS A 3 8.66 -15.28 6.75
CA CYS A 3 7.45 -15.17 7.54
C CYS A 3 7.80 -14.43 8.84
N THR A 4 7.12 -13.33 9.13
CA THR A 4 7.35 -12.51 10.33
C THR A 4 6.01 -12.24 11.02
N THR A 5 5.95 -12.53 12.31
CA THR A 5 4.76 -12.33 13.16
C THR A 5 5.23 -11.70 14.47
N ASP A 6 4.39 -10.85 15.07
CA ASP A 6 4.65 -10.16 16.35
C ASP A 6 5.94 -9.33 16.35
N VAL A 7 6.10 -8.45 15.35
CA VAL A 7 7.31 -7.61 15.23
C VAL A 7 7.02 -6.16 15.61
N THR A 8 7.70 -5.67 16.64
CA THR A 8 7.57 -4.27 17.07
C THR A 8 8.22 -3.31 16.09
N HIS A 9 9.45 -3.62 15.65
CA HIS A 9 10.25 -2.73 14.81
C HIS A 9 11.05 -3.50 13.78
N ILE A 10 10.90 -3.12 12.51
CA ILE A 10 11.78 -3.53 11.42
C ILE A 10 12.31 -2.27 10.73
N THR A 11 13.62 -2.21 10.50
CA THR A 11 14.29 -1.10 9.79
C THR A 11 15.18 -1.67 8.70
N ASP A 12 15.51 -0.85 7.71
CA ASP A 12 16.52 -1.13 6.67
C ASP A 12 16.27 -2.41 5.84
N ILE A 13 15.00 -2.73 5.54
CA ILE A 13 14.68 -3.89 4.70
C ILE A 13 15.14 -3.61 3.28
N THR A 14 16.12 -4.36 2.80
CA THR A 14 16.69 -4.17 1.46
C THR A 14 16.64 -5.47 0.65
N ARG A 15 16.11 -5.41 -0.58
CA ARG A 15 16.09 -6.52 -1.55
C ARG A 15 15.42 -7.79 -1.01
N ASN A 16 14.28 -7.66 -0.34
CA ASN A 16 13.55 -8.83 0.15
C ASN A 16 12.66 -9.40 -0.97
N THR A 17 12.68 -10.72 -1.15
CA THR A 17 11.89 -11.43 -2.16
C THR A 17 11.09 -12.57 -1.52
N ASP A 18 9.96 -12.91 -2.13
CA ASP A 18 9.04 -13.95 -1.68
C ASP A 18 8.54 -13.72 -0.23
N VAL A 19 7.96 -12.56 0.06
CA VAL A 19 7.41 -12.27 1.39
C VAL A 19 6.01 -12.85 1.51
N ASN A 20 5.88 -14.02 2.13
CA ASN A 20 4.59 -14.73 2.12
C ASN A 20 3.60 -14.27 3.18
N ARG A 21 4.10 -13.95 4.38
CA ARG A 21 3.23 -13.62 5.52
C ARG A 21 3.94 -12.71 6.50
N THR A 22 3.44 -11.49 6.58
CA THR A 22 3.83 -10.51 7.59
C THR A 22 2.58 -10.11 8.35
N THR A 23 2.53 -10.39 9.65
CA THR A 23 1.40 -10.03 10.52
C THR A 23 1.90 -9.33 11.78
N ASP A 24 1.03 -8.54 12.40
CA ASP A 24 1.26 -7.92 13.70
C ASP A 24 2.54 -7.08 13.74
N VAL A 25 2.70 -6.19 12.75
CA VAL A 25 3.88 -5.32 12.65
C VAL A 25 3.54 -3.90 13.13
N THR A 26 4.18 -3.48 14.22
CA THR A 26 3.93 -2.14 14.76
C THR A 26 4.59 -1.05 13.93
N ARG A 27 5.88 -1.20 13.57
CA ARG A 27 6.58 -0.19 12.75
C ARG A 27 7.56 -0.83 11.78
N THR A 28 7.46 -0.43 10.52
CA THR A 28 8.47 -0.71 9.48
C THR A 28 8.98 0.59 8.89
N THR A 29 10.30 0.78 8.79
CA THR A 29 10.91 1.91 8.09
C THR A 29 11.94 1.45 7.08
N ASP A 30 12.24 2.31 6.10
CA ASP A 30 13.32 2.15 5.14
C ASP A 30 13.22 0.86 4.31
N VAL A 31 12.05 0.62 3.69
CA VAL A 31 11.80 -0.56 2.86
C VAL A 31 12.17 -0.28 1.42
N THR A 32 13.21 -0.97 0.95
CA THR A 32 13.70 -0.83 -0.41
C THR A 32 13.67 -2.16 -1.17
N ARG A 33 13.03 -2.13 -2.34
CA ARG A 33 13.04 -3.24 -3.32
C ARG A 33 12.48 -4.54 -2.76
N THR A 34 11.21 -4.52 -2.36
CA THR A 34 10.42 -5.71 -2.02
C THR A 34 9.72 -6.26 -3.26
N THR A 35 9.80 -7.57 -3.50
CA THR A 35 9.06 -8.25 -4.57
C THR A 35 8.34 -9.48 -4.04
N ASP A 36 7.31 -9.92 -4.75
CA ASP A 36 6.57 -11.16 -4.50
C ASP A 36 5.99 -11.19 -3.08
N VAL A 37 5.18 -10.19 -2.75
CA VAL A 37 4.55 -10.04 -1.44
C VAL A 37 3.15 -10.64 -1.45
N THR A 38 2.97 -11.79 -0.81
CA THR A 38 1.68 -12.49 -0.83
C THR A 38 0.69 -11.90 0.18
N ARG A 39 1.13 -11.62 1.41
CA ARG A 39 0.21 -11.15 2.45
C ARG A 39 0.88 -10.31 3.53
N ILE A 40 0.38 -9.09 3.68
CA ILE A 40 0.66 -8.18 4.79
C ILE A 40 -0.66 -7.89 5.50
N THR A 41 -0.70 -8.06 6.82
CA THR A 41 -1.90 -7.84 7.65
C THR A 41 -1.48 -7.19 8.97
N ASP A 42 -2.39 -6.44 9.60
CA ASP A 42 -2.20 -5.85 10.93
C ASP A 42 -0.94 -4.99 11.04
N VAL A 43 -0.79 -3.99 10.15
CA VAL A 43 0.36 -3.09 10.17
C VAL A 43 -0.02 -1.71 10.67
N THR A 44 0.57 -1.31 11.80
CA THR A 44 0.26 0.01 12.38
C THR A 44 0.94 1.15 11.63
N CYS A 45 2.22 1.03 11.28
CA CYS A 45 2.96 2.09 10.61
C CYS A 45 4.00 1.57 9.62
N ILE A 46 3.97 2.10 8.40
CA ILE A 46 5.02 1.93 7.39
C ILE A 46 5.50 3.31 6.93
N THR A 47 6.81 3.50 6.86
CA THR A 47 7.42 4.75 6.39
C THR A 47 8.56 4.43 5.42
N ASP A 48 8.81 5.32 4.46
CA ASP A 48 9.91 5.25 3.50
C ASP A 48 9.91 3.98 2.63
N VAL A 49 8.89 3.82 1.78
CA VAL A 49 8.78 2.68 0.85
C VAL A 49 9.16 3.12 -0.55
N THR A 50 10.34 2.74 -1.03
CA THR A 50 10.79 3.22 -2.35
C THR A 50 10.23 2.38 -3.50
N ARG A 51 10.17 1.06 -3.35
CA ARG A 51 9.79 0.13 -4.44
C ARG A 51 9.22 -1.17 -3.89
N THR A 52 7.95 -1.41 -4.16
CA THR A 52 7.29 -2.70 -3.96
C THR A 52 6.63 -3.14 -5.27
N THR A 53 6.82 -4.41 -5.65
CA THR A 53 6.16 -5.01 -6.81
C THR A 53 5.50 -6.33 -6.43
N ASP A 54 4.52 -6.75 -7.23
CA ASP A 54 3.89 -8.07 -7.15
C ASP A 54 3.26 -8.32 -5.78
N VAL A 55 2.32 -7.43 -5.39
CA VAL A 55 1.65 -7.49 -4.10
C VAL A 55 0.27 -8.12 -4.26
N THR A 56 0.07 -9.29 -3.67
CA THR A 56 -1.22 -9.97 -3.73
C THR A 56 -2.24 -9.34 -2.77
N CYS A 57 -1.86 -9.07 -1.52
CA CYS A 57 -2.81 -8.59 -0.53
C CYS A 57 -2.15 -7.74 0.57
N ILE A 58 -2.72 -6.55 0.80
CA ILE A 58 -2.47 -5.69 1.96
C ILE A 58 -3.80 -5.46 2.67
N MET A 59 -3.83 -5.70 3.98
CA MET A 59 -5.01 -5.54 4.82
C MET A 59 -4.64 -4.85 6.14
N ASP A 60 -5.59 -4.14 6.74
CA ASP A 60 -5.52 -3.59 8.09
C ASP A 60 -4.29 -2.68 8.31
N VAL A 61 -4.12 -1.69 7.42
CA VAL A 61 -3.00 -0.75 7.50
C VAL A 61 -3.46 0.57 8.09
N THR A 62 -2.97 0.89 9.28
CA THR A 62 -3.36 2.15 9.95
C THR A 62 -2.69 3.36 9.30
N ARG A 63 -1.38 3.31 9.03
CA ARG A 63 -0.66 4.45 8.44
C ARG A 63 0.45 4.02 7.49
N THR A 64 0.48 4.66 6.33
CA THR A 64 1.59 4.62 5.37
C THR A 64 2.01 6.05 5.00
N THR A 65 3.31 6.28 4.93
CA THR A 65 3.88 7.58 4.57
C THR A 65 5.10 7.37 3.67
N ASP A 66 5.35 8.31 2.76
CA ASP A 66 6.51 8.34 1.87
C ASP A 66 6.63 7.10 0.97
N VAL A 67 5.57 6.86 0.18
CA VAL A 67 5.52 5.73 -0.76
C VAL A 67 5.91 6.22 -2.16
N THR A 68 7.13 5.90 -2.59
CA THR A 68 7.60 6.34 -3.91
C THR A 68 6.99 5.53 -5.05
N ARG A 69 6.91 4.19 -4.90
CA ARG A 69 6.41 3.34 -5.98
C ARG A 69 5.86 2.01 -5.51
N ILE A 70 4.62 1.73 -5.91
CA ILE A 70 3.99 0.42 -5.83
C ILE A 70 3.47 0.03 -7.22
N THR A 71 3.73 -1.19 -7.66
CA THR A 71 3.16 -1.76 -8.90
C THR A 71 2.57 -3.14 -8.64
N ASP A 72 1.62 -3.53 -9.49
CA ASP A 72 1.06 -4.88 -9.55
C ASP A 72 0.40 -5.29 -8.23
N VAL A 73 -0.60 -4.52 -7.80
CA VAL A 73 -1.33 -4.79 -6.55
C VAL A 73 -2.68 -5.41 -6.85
N THR A 74 -2.89 -6.64 -6.38
CA THR A 74 -4.18 -7.30 -6.57
C THR A 74 -5.24 -6.73 -5.62
N ARG A 75 -4.91 -6.54 -4.33
CA ARG A 75 -5.89 -6.08 -3.35
C ARG A 75 -5.29 -5.25 -2.22
N ILE A 76 -5.95 -4.12 -1.94
CA ILE A 76 -5.76 -3.28 -0.77
C ILE A 76 -7.11 -3.15 -0.06
N THR A 77 -7.15 -3.39 1.26
CA THR A 77 -8.35 -3.26 2.07
C THR A 77 -8.01 -2.66 3.44
N ASP A 78 -8.94 -1.91 4.02
CA ASP A 78 -8.85 -1.34 5.38
C ASP A 78 -7.61 -0.46 5.59
N VAL A 79 -7.47 0.59 4.77
CA VAL A 79 -6.37 1.56 4.91
C VAL A 79 -6.87 2.84 5.53
N THR A 80 -6.43 3.12 6.76
CA THR A 80 -6.91 4.30 7.48
C THR A 80 -6.27 5.59 6.95
N CYS A 81 -4.96 5.60 6.73
CA CYS A 81 -4.23 6.79 6.29
C CYS A 81 -3.08 6.45 5.34
N THR A 82 -3.07 7.11 4.18
CA THR A 82 -1.92 7.16 3.26
C THR A 82 -1.54 8.62 3.00
N THR A 83 -0.24 8.91 2.96
CA THR A 83 0.29 10.25 2.67
C THR A 83 1.55 10.12 1.82
N ASP A 84 1.78 11.09 0.93
CA ASP A 84 2.97 11.19 0.08
C ASP A 84 3.17 9.97 -0.83
N VAL A 85 2.17 9.66 -1.65
CA VAL A 85 2.24 8.57 -2.62
C VAL A 85 2.64 9.12 -3.99
N THR A 86 3.88 8.88 -4.40
CA THR A 86 4.36 9.38 -5.70
C THR A 86 3.79 8.60 -6.88
N ARG A 87 3.72 7.26 -6.78
CA ARG A 87 3.23 6.42 -7.89
C ARG A 87 2.63 5.10 -7.44
N THR A 88 1.40 4.87 -7.89
CA THR A 88 0.71 3.57 -7.87
C THR A 88 0.30 3.19 -9.28
N THR A 89 0.53 1.94 -9.67
CA THR A 89 0.18 1.42 -11.01
C THR A 89 -0.33 -0.01 -10.89
N ASP A 90 -1.26 -0.41 -11.76
CA ASP A 90 -1.80 -1.76 -11.85
C ASP A 90 -2.45 -2.24 -10.55
N VAL A 91 -3.42 -1.47 -10.04
CA VAL A 91 -4.18 -1.83 -8.83
C VAL A 91 -5.52 -2.42 -9.21
N THR A 92 -5.72 -3.71 -8.94
CA THR A 92 -6.98 -4.38 -9.30
C THR A 92 -8.13 -3.93 -8.38
N ARG A 93 -7.91 -3.88 -7.07
CA ARG A 93 -8.96 -3.49 -6.12
C ARG A 93 -8.44 -2.72 -4.92
N THR A 94 -9.12 -1.64 -4.59
CA THR A 94 -8.95 -0.86 -3.37
C THR A 94 -10.29 -0.65 -2.70
N THR A 95 -10.40 -0.99 -1.42
CA THR A 95 -11.64 -0.87 -0.64
C THR A 95 -11.32 -0.32 0.76
N ASP A 96 -12.27 0.42 1.35
CA ASP A 96 -12.20 0.92 2.72
C ASP A 96 -10.97 1.80 2.99
N VAL A 97 -10.80 2.86 2.19
CA VAL A 97 -9.70 3.82 2.39
C VAL A 97 -10.22 5.10 3.03
N THR A 98 -9.89 5.32 4.29
CA THR A 98 -10.46 6.46 5.03
C THR A 98 -9.83 7.80 4.59
N ARG A 99 -8.52 7.83 4.38
CA ARG A 99 -7.81 9.06 3.99
C ARG A 99 -6.61 8.78 3.11
N THR A 100 -6.55 9.54 2.02
CA THR A 100 -5.42 9.59 1.11
C THR A 100 -5.10 11.04 0.78
N THR A 101 -3.84 11.43 0.95
CA THR A 101 -3.36 12.81 0.73
C THR A 101 -2.04 12.79 -0.04
N ASP A 102 -1.81 13.81 -0.88
CA ASP A 102 -0.58 14.01 -1.65
C ASP A 102 -0.24 12.83 -2.58
N VAL A 103 -1.18 12.47 -3.47
CA VAL A 103 -0.92 11.44 -4.49
C VAL A 103 -0.56 12.06 -5.82
N THR A 104 0.69 11.88 -6.25
CA THR A 104 1.15 12.45 -7.51
C THR A 104 0.56 11.72 -8.72
N ARG A 105 0.53 10.37 -8.69
CA ARG A 105 0.07 9.57 -9.82
C ARG A 105 -0.54 8.23 -9.44
N ILE A 106 -1.73 7.99 -9.95
CA ILE A 106 -2.42 6.70 -9.96
C ILE A 106 -2.73 6.34 -11.42
N THR A 107 -2.42 5.13 -11.84
CA THR A 107 -2.70 4.63 -13.20
C THR A 107 -3.17 3.17 -13.14
N ASP A 108 -4.04 2.76 -14.05
CA ASP A 108 -4.52 1.38 -14.20
C ASP A 108 -5.18 0.83 -12.93
N VAL A 109 -6.24 1.49 -12.47
CA VAL A 109 -7.02 1.03 -11.30
C VAL A 109 -8.36 0.46 -11.74
N THR A 110 -8.57 -0.83 -11.50
CA THR A 110 -9.80 -1.49 -11.98
C THR A 110 -11.01 -1.14 -11.12
N CYS A 111 -10.86 -1.14 -9.79
CA CYS A 111 -11.96 -0.92 -8.86
C CYS A 111 -11.51 -0.17 -7.59
N ILE A 112 -12.21 0.91 -7.26
CA ILE A 112 -12.10 1.67 -6.01
C ILE A 112 -13.50 1.75 -5.39
N THR A 113 -13.61 1.39 -4.11
CA THR A 113 -14.87 1.45 -3.36
C THR A 113 -14.60 1.98 -1.94
N ASP A 114 -15.56 2.70 -1.36
CA ASP A 114 -15.51 3.18 0.02
C ASP A 114 -14.25 4.00 0.34
N VAL A 115 -14.06 5.10 -0.40
CA VAL A 115 -12.95 6.03 -0.14
C VAL A 115 -13.47 7.36 0.39
N THR A 116 -13.30 7.59 1.69
CA THR A 116 -13.99 8.69 2.38
C THR A 116 -13.34 10.07 2.17
N ARG A 117 -12.03 10.12 1.92
CA ARG A 117 -11.33 11.39 1.73
C ARG A 117 -10.10 11.23 0.88
N ILE A 118 -10.12 11.88 -0.28
CA ILE A 118 -8.97 12.01 -1.18
C ILE A 118 -8.65 13.49 -1.36
N THR A 119 -7.44 13.92 -1.02
CA THR A 119 -6.96 15.28 -1.28
C THR A 119 -5.65 15.28 -2.06
N ASP A 120 -5.44 16.34 -2.86
CA ASP A 120 -4.18 16.61 -3.54
C ASP A 120 -3.72 15.49 -4.50
N VAL A 121 -4.67 14.95 -5.27
CA VAL A 121 -4.37 13.99 -6.34
C VAL A 121 -4.09 14.72 -7.65
N THR A 122 -2.84 14.66 -8.10
CA THR A 122 -2.41 15.41 -9.29
C THR A 122 -2.82 14.72 -10.58
N ARG A 123 -2.74 13.38 -10.64
CA ARG A 123 -3.03 12.62 -11.87
C ARG A 123 -3.61 11.25 -11.59
N THR A 124 -4.80 11.01 -12.12
CA THR A 124 -5.46 9.70 -12.19
C THR A 124 -5.77 9.38 -13.64
N THR A 125 -5.37 8.20 -14.11
CA THR A 125 -5.73 7.69 -15.45
C THR A 125 -6.19 6.25 -15.36
N ASP A 126 -7.07 5.86 -16.27
CA ASP A 126 -7.49 4.45 -16.44
C ASP A 126 -8.11 3.84 -15.18
N VAL A 127 -8.99 4.62 -14.53
CA VAL A 127 -9.83 4.12 -13.44
C VAL A 127 -11.16 3.64 -14.00
N THR A 128 -11.44 2.34 -13.89
CA THR A 128 -12.61 1.73 -14.57
C THR A 128 -13.88 1.81 -13.72
N HIS A 129 -13.78 1.52 -12.42
CA HIS A 129 -14.91 1.57 -11.48
C HIS A 129 -14.53 2.34 -10.22
N MET A 130 -15.32 3.38 -9.90
CA MET A 130 -15.24 4.11 -8.64
C MET A 130 -16.64 4.27 -8.07
N THR A 131 -16.87 3.81 -6.84
CA THR A 131 -18.13 3.98 -6.11
C THR A 131 -17.86 4.43 -4.69
N ASP A 132 -18.77 5.19 -4.09
CA ASP A 132 -18.70 5.64 -2.70
C ASP A 132 -17.38 6.35 -2.35
N VAL A 133 -16.95 7.23 -3.26
CA VAL A 133 -15.79 8.12 -3.07
C VAL A 133 -16.29 9.52 -2.71
N THR A 134 -15.88 10.04 -1.55
CA THR A 134 -16.22 11.39 -1.05
C THR A 134 -14.99 12.25 -0.80
#